data_AF-A0A661V862-F1
#
_entry.id   AF-A0A661V862-F1
#
_cell.length_a   1.000
_cell.length_b   1.000
_cell.length_c   1.000
_cell.angle_alpha   90.00
_cell.angle_beta   90.00
_cell.angle_gamma   90.00
#
_symmetry.space_group_name_H-M   'P 1'
#
loop_
_entity.id
_entity.type
_entity.pdbx_description
1 polymer ?
#
loop_
_entity_poly.entity_id
_entity_poly.type
_entity_poly.pdbx_seq_one_letter_code
_entity_poly.pdbx_strand_id
1 'polypeptide(L)'
;MTGTTEEKVALRDRIIGVLLQDAREQAGKTKRECAEALGVSTGTITAYEEGQKSISLPELEVLSYLFEVPTPHFWQRDAKLISREEPSPLQQVLNLRHRIVAALLRQARLEADASQKELAEVLGCSASRISSYEYGERPIPVAELEILAQHLGVSLEYFLDNQEGPIGEWLWQQEAYDYFRKLPKEMQDFIIRPVNIKYLEVAMRLSQMPAGGLRAIAEGLLDITY
;
A
#
# COMPACT_ATOMS: atom_id res chain seq x y z
N MET A 1 32.53 -30.52 7.66
CA MET A 1 33.62 -29.90 6.88
C MET A 1 33.38 -28.40 6.87
N THR A 2 34.14 -27.63 7.65
CA THR A 2 34.06 -26.17 7.64
C THR A 2 34.80 -25.65 6.41
N GLY A 3 34.06 -25.23 5.38
CA GLY A 3 34.67 -24.61 4.20
C GLY A 3 35.54 -23.41 4.57
N THR A 4 36.56 -23.16 3.76
CA THR A 4 37.49 -22.04 3.97
C THR A 4 36.73 -20.71 3.95
N THR A 5 37.30 -19.66 4.55
CA THR A 5 36.66 -18.32 4.56
C THR A 5 36.36 -17.84 3.14
N GLU A 6 37.26 -18.13 2.19
CA GLU A 6 37.10 -17.80 0.77
C GLU A 6 35.92 -18.55 0.13
N GLU A 7 35.76 -19.85 0.39
CA GLU A 7 34.61 -20.62 -0.10
C GLU A 7 33.27 -20.09 0.45
N LYS A 8 33.26 -19.67 1.72
CA LYS A 8 32.07 -19.07 2.35
C LYS A 8 31.72 -17.71 1.76
N VAL A 9 32.73 -16.89 1.45
CA VAL A 9 32.54 -15.58 0.80
C VAL A 9 32.03 -15.78 -0.62
N ALA A 10 32.66 -16.66 -1.41
CA ALA A 10 32.22 -16.95 -2.78
C ALA A 10 30.79 -17.51 -2.84
N LEU A 11 30.41 -18.40 -1.91
CA LEU A 11 29.03 -18.87 -1.79
C LEU A 11 28.07 -17.72 -1.48
N ARG A 12 28.47 -16.78 -0.60
CA ARG A 12 27.64 -15.62 -0.25
C ARG A 12 27.48 -14.64 -1.40
N ASP A 13 28.54 -14.36 -2.15
CA ASP A 13 28.49 -13.49 -3.31
C ASP A 13 27.51 -14.03 -4.37
N ARG A 14 27.48 -15.35 -4.58
CA ARG A 14 26.51 -15.99 -5.48
C ARG A 14 25.07 -15.87 -4.99
N ILE A 15 24.83 -16.04 -3.69
CA ILE A 15 23.49 -15.85 -3.11
C ILE A 15 23.04 -14.40 -3.28
N ILE A 16 23.88 -13.43 -2.92
CA ILE A 16 23.59 -12.00 -3.07
C ILE A 16 23.34 -11.67 -4.54
N GLY A 17 24.16 -12.20 -5.45
CA GLY A 17 24.01 -11.99 -6.89
C GLY A 17 22.66 -12.46 -7.43
N VAL A 18 22.21 -13.66 -7.05
CA VAL A 18 20.88 -14.18 -7.42
C VAL A 18 19.75 -13.29 -6.88
N LEU A 19 19.85 -12.85 -5.62
CA LEU A 19 18.85 -11.96 -5.01
C LEU A 19 18.83 -10.58 -5.69
N LEU A 20 20.00 -10.04 -6.04
CA LEU A 20 20.13 -8.77 -6.78
C LEU A 20 19.47 -8.87 -8.16
N GLN A 21 19.70 -9.98 -8.87
CA GLN A 21 19.09 -10.20 -10.17
C GLN A 21 17.56 -10.27 -10.06
N ASP A 22 17.04 -11.06 -9.11
CA ASP A 22 15.61 -11.20 -8.87
C ASP A 22 14.96 -9.85 -8.51
N ALA A 23 15.53 -9.13 -7.54
CA ALA A 23 15.06 -7.80 -7.14
C ALA A 23 15.08 -6.79 -8.29
N ARG A 24 16.15 -6.79 -9.10
CA ARG A 24 16.26 -5.90 -10.27
C ARG A 24 15.16 -6.20 -11.30
N GLU A 25 14.92 -7.47 -11.59
CA GLU A 25 13.90 -7.89 -12.58
C GLU A 25 12.49 -7.55 -12.11
N GLN A 26 12.19 -7.77 -10.82
CA GLN A 26 10.89 -7.41 -10.24
C GLN A 26 10.67 -5.90 -10.20
N ALA A 27 11.72 -5.12 -9.97
CA ALA A 27 11.67 -3.66 -10.07
C ALA A 27 11.66 -3.12 -11.52
N GLY A 28 11.71 -4.01 -12.53
CA GLY A 28 11.74 -3.63 -13.94
C GLY A 28 12.98 -2.84 -14.37
N LYS A 29 14.07 -2.90 -13.60
CA LYS A 29 15.29 -2.12 -13.85
C LYS A 29 16.24 -2.83 -14.81
N THR A 30 16.87 -2.05 -15.68
CA THR A 30 17.93 -2.54 -16.57
C THR A 30 19.29 -2.49 -15.88
N LYS A 31 20.23 -3.35 -16.29
CA LYS A 31 21.62 -3.30 -15.79
C LYS A 31 22.30 -1.95 -16.06
N ARG A 32 21.87 -1.25 -17.12
CA ARG A 32 22.36 0.10 -17.46
C ARG A 32 21.97 1.13 -16.40
N GLU A 33 20.72 1.11 -15.96
CA GLU A 33 20.24 2.01 -14.90
C GLU A 33 20.97 1.75 -13.58
N CYS A 34 21.21 0.48 -13.22
CA CYS A 34 22.00 0.14 -12.02
C CYS A 34 23.45 0.63 -12.13
N ALA A 35 24.07 0.45 -13.30
CA ALA A 35 25.45 0.87 -13.56
C ALA A 35 25.59 2.40 -13.46
N GLU A 36 24.63 3.14 -14.01
CA GLU A 36 24.56 4.60 -13.94
C GLU A 36 24.38 5.09 -12.50
N ALA A 37 23.49 4.46 -11.72
CA ALA A 37 23.25 4.80 -10.32
C ALA A 37 24.49 4.58 -9.43
N LEU A 38 25.30 3.56 -9.72
CA LEU A 38 26.52 3.24 -8.97
C LEU A 38 27.78 3.93 -9.52
N GLY A 39 27.71 4.54 -10.71
CA GLY A 39 28.90 5.07 -11.40
C GLY A 39 29.89 3.98 -11.85
N VAL A 40 29.39 2.79 -12.20
CA VAL A 40 30.19 1.63 -12.63
C VAL A 40 29.82 1.19 -14.05
N SER A 41 30.50 0.17 -14.59
CA SER A 41 30.14 -0.41 -15.88
C SER A 41 28.99 -1.42 -15.77
N THR A 42 28.23 -1.63 -16.86
CA THR A 42 27.22 -2.71 -16.93
C THR A 42 27.81 -4.09 -16.70
N GLY A 43 29.07 -4.32 -17.12
CA GLY A 43 29.80 -5.54 -16.82
C GLY A 43 30.04 -5.77 -15.33
N THR A 44 30.21 -4.68 -14.55
CA THR A 44 30.32 -4.78 -13.09
C THR A 44 29.02 -5.25 -12.46
N ILE A 45 27.87 -4.76 -12.95
CA ILE A 45 26.55 -5.23 -12.50
C ILE A 45 26.35 -6.71 -12.82
N THR A 46 26.72 -7.15 -14.03
CA THR A 46 26.68 -8.58 -14.38
C THR A 46 27.59 -9.41 -13.46
N ALA A 47 28.80 -8.94 -13.16
CA ALA A 47 29.72 -9.64 -12.26
C ALA A 47 29.18 -9.73 -10.82
N TYR A 48 28.43 -8.71 -10.35
CA TYR A 48 27.72 -8.77 -9.06
C TYR A 48 26.60 -9.83 -9.09
N GLU A 49 25.74 -9.82 -10.12
CA GLU A 49 24.64 -10.79 -10.25
C GLU A 49 25.11 -12.24 -10.41
N GLU A 50 26.23 -12.45 -11.09
CA GLU A 50 26.83 -13.78 -11.27
C GLU A 50 27.65 -14.24 -10.05
N GLY A 51 27.82 -13.39 -9.04
CA GLY A 51 28.63 -13.66 -7.85
C GLY A 51 30.13 -13.77 -8.14
N GLN A 52 30.60 -13.21 -9.25
CA GLN A 52 32.01 -13.18 -9.65
C GLN A 52 32.78 -12.04 -8.99
N LYS A 53 32.07 -10.99 -8.57
CA LYS A 53 32.62 -9.84 -7.84
C LYS A 53 31.74 -9.57 -6.63
N SER A 54 32.35 -9.32 -5.48
CA SER A 54 31.61 -8.91 -4.28
C SER A 54 31.13 -7.46 -4.42
N ILE A 55 29.87 -7.22 -4.06
CA ILE A 55 29.30 -5.89 -3.95
C ILE A 55 29.59 -5.32 -2.56
N SER A 56 29.87 -4.02 -2.45
CA SER A 56 30.02 -3.36 -1.16
C SER A 56 28.67 -3.02 -0.52
N LEU A 57 28.66 -2.77 0.79
CA LEU A 57 27.46 -2.36 1.51
C LEU A 57 26.81 -1.08 0.94
N PRO A 58 27.55 0.03 0.68
CA PRO A 58 26.93 1.22 0.09
C PRO A 58 26.37 1.01 -1.31
N GLU A 59 27.05 0.22 -2.16
CA GLU A 59 26.50 -0.14 -3.48
C GLU A 59 25.22 -0.95 -3.34
N LEU A 60 25.19 -1.90 -2.40
CA LEU A 60 24.01 -2.70 -2.09
C LEU A 60 22.86 -1.83 -1.55
N GLU A 61 23.13 -0.84 -0.72
CA GLU A 61 22.14 0.12 -0.21
C GLU A 61 21.55 0.97 -1.33
N VAL A 62 22.37 1.45 -2.28
CA VAL A 62 21.90 2.19 -3.45
C VAL A 62 21.02 1.32 -4.34
N LEU A 63 21.42 0.07 -4.60
CA LEU A 63 20.59 -0.86 -5.38
C LEU A 63 19.30 -1.23 -4.62
N SER A 64 19.37 -1.42 -3.30
CA SER A 64 18.20 -1.67 -2.44
C SER A 64 17.19 -0.53 -2.56
N TYR A 65 17.67 0.71 -2.50
CA TYR A 65 16.83 1.91 -2.70
C TYR A 65 16.24 1.94 -4.11
N LEU A 66 17.04 1.66 -5.15
CA LEU A 66 16.59 1.67 -6.55
C LEU A 66 15.55 0.58 -6.85
N PHE A 67 15.61 -0.56 -6.15
CA PHE A 67 14.69 -1.69 -6.32
C PHE A 67 13.49 -1.61 -5.38
N GLU A 68 13.46 -0.65 -4.45
CA GLU A 68 12.46 -0.54 -3.38
C GLU A 68 12.39 -1.81 -2.50
N VAL A 69 13.54 -2.47 -2.31
CA VAL A 69 13.68 -3.69 -1.49
C VAL A 69 14.48 -3.39 -0.23
N PRO A 70 14.02 -3.75 0.98
CA PRO A 70 14.78 -3.52 2.22
C PRO A 70 16.15 -4.22 2.17
N THR A 71 17.23 -3.50 2.48
CA THR A 71 18.60 -4.03 2.46
C THR A 71 18.78 -5.36 3.22
N PRO A 72 18.08 -5.60 4.36
CA PRO A 72 18.17 -6.90 5.04
C PRO A 72 17.77 -8.11 4.21
N HIS A 73 16.97 -7.93 3.16
CA HIS A 73 16.61 -8.98 2.22
C HIS A 73 17.85 -9.68 1.62
N PHE A 74 18.93 -8.95 1.35
CA PHE A 74 20.10 -9.50 0.67
C PHE A 74 21.07 -10.28 1.58
N TRP A 75 20.95 -10.16 2.91
CA TRP A 75 21.89 -10.81 3.85
C TRP A 75 21.23 -11.69 4.92
N GLN A 76 19.90 -11.70 5.02
CA GLN A 76 19.19 -12.61 5.91
C GLN A 76 19.34 -14.06 5.44
N ARG A 77 19.48 -15.00 6.39
CA ARG A 77 19.74 -16.42 6.08
C ARG A 77 18.55 -17.11 5.39
N ASP A 78 17.35 -16.58 5.58
CA ASP A 78 16.10 -17.08 5.01
C ASP A 78 15.57 -16.18 3.88
N ALA A 79 16.46 -15.42 3.22
CA ALA A 79 16.10 -14.61 2.07
C ALA A 79 15.47 -15.50 0.99
N LYS A 80 14.18 -15.30 0.76
CA LYS A 80 13.42 -15.96 -0.31
C LYS A 80 13.45 -15.05 -1.53
N LEU A 81 13.45 -15.66 -2.71
CA LEU A 81 13.12 -14.93 -3.94
C LEU A 81 11.78 -14.21 -3.75
N ILE A 82 11.67 -13.02 -4.31
CA ILE A 82 10.45 -12.23 -4.28
C ILE A 82 9.41 -13.04 -5.06
N SER A 83 8.41 -13.57 -4.35
CA SER A 83 7.35 -14.35 -4.96
C SER A 83 6.71 -13.54 -6.08
N ARG A 84 6.70 -14.11 -7.30
CA ARG A 84 5.77 -13.64 -8.33
C ARG A 84 4.37 -13.90 -7.78
N GLU A 85 3.67 -12.85 -7.37
CA GLU A 85 2.25 -12.96 -7.08
C GLU A 85 1.59 -13.57 -8.31
N GLU A 86 0.89 -14.69 -8.14
CA GLU A 86 0.02 -15.19 -9.20
C GLU A 86 -0.92 -14.04 -9.57
N PRO A 87 -1.21 -13.83 -10.87
CA PRO A 87 -2.10 -12.77 -11.27
C PRO A 87 -3.44 -12.96 -10.55
N SER A 88 -3.67 -12.11 -9.54
CA SER A 88 -4.94 -11.98 -8.86
C SER A 88 -6.05 -11.89 -9.92
N PRO A 89 -7.24 -12.47 -9.72
CA PRO A 89 -8.33 -12.37 -10.68
C PRO A 89 -8.91 -10.95 -10.72
N LEU A 90 -8.10 -9.96 -11.12
CA LEU A 90 -8.41 -8.54 -11.21
C LEU A 90 -9.64 -8.28 -12.07
N GLN A 91 -9.90 -9.13 -13.07
CA GLN A 91 -11.13 -9.07 -13.85
C GLN A 91 -12.38 -9.37 -13.03
N GLN A 92 -12.32 -10.35 -12.12
CA GLN A 92 -13.45 -10.67 -11.23
C GLN A 92 -13.68 -9.54 -10.22
N VAL A 93 -12.58 -9.00 -9.67
CA VAL A 93 -12.62 -7.84 -8.77
C VAL A 93 -13.21 -6.62 -9.47
N LEU A 94 -12.76 -6.31 -10.69
CA LEU A 94 -13.27 -5.20 -11.50
C LEU A 94 -14.78 -5.35 -11.77
N ASN A 95 -15.21 -6.54 -12.18
CA ASN A 95 -16.63 -6.81 -12.44
C ASN A 95 -17.49 -6.72 -11.18
N LEU A 96 -16.96 -7.12 -10.02
CA LEU A 96 -17.63 -6.91 -8.73
C LEU A 96 -17.73 -5.42 -8.40
N ARG A 97 -16.65 -4.67 -8.57
CA ARG A 97 -16.61 -3.22 -8.30
C ARG A 97 -17.57 -2.43 -9.18
N HIS A 98 -17.70 -2.75 -10.47
CA HIS A 98 -18.71 -2.12 -11.33
C HIS A 98 -20.13 -2.28 -10.75
N ARG A 99 -20.47 -3.47 -10.24
CA ARG A 99 -21.79 -3.75 -9.65
C ARG A 99 -22.00 -3.02 -8.32
N ILE A 100 -20.95 -2.93 -7.50
CA ILE A 100 -21.00 -2.19 -6.22
C ILE A 100 -21.22 -0.70 -6.49
N VAL A 101 -20.42 -0.09 -7.37
CA VAL A 101 -20.55 1.34 -7.70
C VAL A 101 -21.92 1.65 -8.33
N ALA A 102 -22.44 0.77 -9.18
CA ALA A 102 -23.80 0.88 -9.72
C ALA A 102 -24.87 0.91 -8.62
N ALA A 103 -24.79 -0.03 -7.66
CA ALA A 103 -25.71 -0.10 -6.54
C ALA A 103 -25.60 1.13 -5.62
N LEU A 104 -24.38 1.59 -5.34
CA LEU A 104 -24.13 2.80 -4.55
C LEU A 104 -24.70 4.05 -5.23
N LEU A 105 -24.58 4.17 -6.56
CA LEU A 105 -25.15 5.31 -7.29
C LEU A 105 -26.67 5.31 -7.17
N ARG A 106 -27.29 4.14 -7.36
CA ARG A 106 -28.73 3.98 -7.19
C ARG A 106 -29.16 4.33 -5.77
N GLN A 107 -28.42 3.89 -4.77
CA GLN A 107 -28.70 4.19 -3.36
C GLN A 107 -28.63 5.70 -3.11
N ALA A 108 -27.53 6.36 -3.47
CA ALA A 108 -27.37 7.80 -3.30
C ALA A 108 -28.47 8.60 -4.02
N ARG A 109 -28.88 8.16 -5.21
CA ARG A 109 -30.01 8.76 -5.92
C ARG A 109 -31.32 8.64 -5.13
N LEU A 110 -31.62 7.46 -4.61
CA LEU A 110 -32.85 7.22 -3.85
C LEU A 110 -32.85 7.99 -2.53
N GLU A 111 -31.71 8.10 -1.85
CA GLU A 111 -31.56 8.88 -0.61
C GLU A 111 -31.71 10.38 -0.85
N ALA A 112 -31.35 10.87 -2.05
CA ALA A 112 -31.58 12.25 -2.47
C ALA A 112 -32.99 12.50 -3.05
N ASP A 113 -33.89 11.50 -3.03
CA ASP A 113 -35.22 11.54 -3.66
C ASP A 113 -35.21 11.94 -5.15
N ALA A 114 -34.08 11.74 -5.84
CA ALA A 114 -33.89 12.16 -7.22
C ALA A 114 -34.38 11.10 -8.23
N SER A 115 -34.86 11.55 -9.38
CA SER A 115 -35.31 10.65 -10.46
C SER A 115 -34.17 10.31 -11.44
N GLN A 116 -34.23 9.17 -12.12
CA GLN A 116 -33.26 8.86 -13.19
C GLN A 116 -33.28 9.90 -14.33
N LYS A 117 -34.43 10.53 -14.56
CA LYS A 117 -34.58 11.60 -15.56
C LYS A 117 -33.79 12.84 -15.16
N GLU A 118 -33.81 13.19 -13.88
CA GLU A 118 -33.07 14.33 -13.34
C GLU A 118 -31.56 14.13 -13.49
N LEU A 119 -31.04 12.94 -13.12
CA LEU A 119 -29.61 12.63 -13.32
C LEU A 119 -29.23 12.65 -14.81
N ALA A 120 -30.16 12.25 -15.68
CA ALA A 120 -29.93 12.31 -17.13
C ALA A 120 -29.88 13.75 -17.65
N GLU A 121 -30.70 14.65 -17.11
CA GLU A 121 -30.66 16.08 -17.41
C GLU A 121 -29.33 16.71 -16.96
N VAL A 122 -28.84 16.36 -15.77
CA VAL A 122 -27.53 16.79 -15.24
C VAL A 122 -26.37 16.39 -16.17
N LEU A 123 -26.39 15.16 -16.69
CA LEU A 123 -25.34 14.65 -17.59
C LEU A 123 -25.57 14.96 -19.07
N GLY A 124 -26.71 15.55 -19.45
CA GLY A 124 -27.09 15.73 -20.85
C GLY A 124 -27.23 14.40 -21.62
N CYS A 125 -27.73 13.34 -20.96
CA CYS A 125 -27.91 12.02 -21.55
C CYS A 125 -29.35 11.51 -21.44
N SER A 126 -29.60 10.24 -21.80
CA SER A 126 -30.92 9.62 -21.67
C SER A 126 -31.11 8.97 -20.29
N ALA A 127 -32.36 8.94 -19.79
CA ALA A 127 -32.70 8.21 -18.55
C ALA A 127 -32.36 6.72 -18.64
N SER A 128 -32.44 6.12 -19.83
CA SER A 128 -32.01 4.74 -20.06
C SER A 128 -30.51 4.55 -19.80
N ARG A 129 -29.67 5.56 -20.06
CA ARG A 129 -28.23 5.48 -19.76
C ARG A 129 -27.97 5.46 -18.25
N ILE A 130 -28.70 6.27 -17.49
CA ILE A 130 -28.67 6.25 -16.01
C ILE A 130 -29.15 4.90 -15.49
N SER A 131 -30.21 4.33 -16.07
CA SER A 131 -30.67 2.99 -15.74
C SER A 131 -29.57 1.94 -15.96
N SER A 132 -28.93 1.91 -17.14
CA SER A 132 -27.86 0.95 -17.42
C SER A 132 -26.64 1.11 -16.50
N TYR A 133 -26.38 2.32 -16.00
CA TYR A 133 -25.41 2.56 -14.94
C TYR A 133 -25.83 1.90 -13.62
N GLU A 134 -27.04 2.18 -13.14
CA GLU A 134 -27.57 1.67 -11.85
C GLU A 134 -27.75 0.14 -11.81
N TYR A 135 -27.94 -0.51 -12.97
CA TYR A 135 -28.02 -1.96 -13.08
C TYR A 135 -26.67 -2.64 -13.36
N GLY A 136 -25.58 -1.86 -13.49
CA GLY A 136 -24.25 -2.39 -13.77
C GLY A 136 -24.08 -3.00 -15.17
N GLU A 137 -25.02 -2.72 -16.09
CA GLU A 137 -24.93 -3.12 -17.50
C GLU A 137 -23.84 -2.31 -18.22
N ARG A 138 -23.60 -1.09 -17.76
CA ARG A 138 -22.59 -0.19 -18.30
C ARG A 138 -21.74 0.40 -17.17
N PRO A 139 -20.41 0.35 -17.27
CA PRO A 139 -19.53 1.07 -16.34
C PRO A 139 -19.76 2.58 -16.40
N ILE A 140 -19.68 3.24 -15.25
CA ILE A 140 -19.86 4.68 -15.11
C ILE A 140 -18.50 5.37 -15.28
N PRO A 141 -18.32 6.28 -16.25
CA PRO A 141 -17.10 7.07 -16.36
C PRO A 141 -16.88 7.94 -15.11
N VAL A 142 -15.65 8.02 -14.61
CA VAL A 142 -15.35 8.74 -13.34
C VAL A 142 -15.78 10.21 -13.36
N ALA A 143 -15.60 10.91 -14.49
CA ALA A 143 -16.02 12.31 -14.61
C ALA A 143 -17.56 12.47 -14.57
N GLU A 144 -18.29 11.51 -15.13
CA GLU A 144 -19.75 11.50 -15.01
C GLU A 144 -20.17 11.15 -13.58
N LEU A 145 -19.50 10.19 -12.94
CA LEU A 145 -19.74 9.84 -11.54
C LEU A 145 -19.47 11.01 -10.59
N GLU A 146 -18.43 11.80 -10.83
CA GLU A 146 -18.11 13.00 -10.04
C GLU A 146 -19.22 14.05 -10.12
N ILE A 147 -19.72 14.35 -11.33
CA ILE A 147 -20.83 15.29 -11.52
C ILE A 147 -22.09 14.79 -10.81
N LEU A 148 -22.40 13.49 -10.94
CA LEU A 148 -23.53 12.88 -10.26
C LEU A 148 -23.37 12.91 -8.73
N ALA A 149 -22.18 12.61 -8.21
CA ALA A 149 -21.89 12.63 -6.79
C ALA A 149 -22.13 14.03 -6.20
N GLN A 150 -21.61 15.07 -6.87
CA GLN A 150 -21.83 16.46 -6.47
C GLN A 150 -23.31 16.84 -6.48
N HIS A 151 -24.07 16.46 -7.53
CA HIS A 151 -25.51 16.70 -7.61
C HIS A 151 -26.29 15.98 -6.49
N LEU A 152 -25.88 14.77 -6.14
CA LEU A 152 -26.50 13.95 -5.10
C LEU A 152 -26.04 14.30 -3.67
N GLY A 153 -25.12 15.27 -3.51
CA GLY A 153 -24.62 15.69 -2.21
C GLY A 153 -23.68 14.68 -1.53
N VAL A 154 -23.06 13.77 -2.28
CA VAL A 154 -22.07 12.80 -1.78
C VAL A 154 -20.67 13.09 -2.33
N SER A 155 -19.63 12.74 -1.56
CA SER A 155 -18.24 12.79 -2.06
C SER A 155 -17.98 11.66 -3.05
N LEU A 156 -17.05 11.83 -3.98
CA LEU A 156 -16.58 10.74 -4.85
C LEU A 156 -15.98 9.57 -4.03
N GLU A 157 -15.46 9.88 -2.83
CA GLU A 157 -14.94 8.91 -1.87
C GLU A 157 -16.00 7.90 -1.42
N TYR A 158 -17.29 8.26 -1.46
CA TYR A 158 -18.40 7.34 -1.17
C TYR A 158 -18.39 6.10 -2.07
N PHE A 159 -17.87 6.23 -3.30
CA PHE A 159 -17.79 5.15 -4.27
C PHE A 159 -16.47 4.39 -4.23
N LEU A 160 -15.48 4.83 -3.45
CA LEU A 160 -14.20 4.13 -3.35
C LEU A 160 -14.34 2.78 -2.64
N ASP A 161 -13.37 1.91 -2.88
CA ASP A 161 -13.38 0.57 -2.29
C ASP A 161 -12.86 0.62 -0.85
N ASN A 162 -13.78 0.64 0.12
CA ASN A 162 -13.44 0.60 1.55
C ASN A 162 -13.61 -0.81 2.15
N GLN A 163 -13.67 -1.85 1.30
CA GLN A 163 -13.92 -3.24 1.72
C GLN A 163 -12.65 -4.09 1.86
N GLU A 164 -12.80 -5.25 2.51
CA GLU A 164 -11.82 -6.34 2.60
C GLU A 164 -11.61 -6.96 1.20
N GLY A 165 -10.65 -6.43 0.46
CA GLY A 165 -10.22 -6.92 -0.84
C GLY A 165 -8.87 -6.32 -1.21
N PRO A 166 -8.11 -6.92 -2.13
CA PRO A 166 -6.73 -6.53 -2.39
C PRO A 166 -6.57 -5.06 -2.84
N ILE A 167 -7.60 -4.49 -3.48
CA ILE A 167 -7.60 -3.08 -3.90
C ILE A 167 -7.91 -2.15 -2.72
N GLY A 168 -8.96 -2.45 -1.94
CA GLY A 168 -9.33 -1.66 -0.76
C GLY A 168 -8.23 -1.68 0.31
N GLU A 169 -7.62 -2.84 0.57
CA GLU A 169 -6.46 -2.96 1.46
C GLU A 169 -5.27 -2.11 0.98
N TRP A 170 -4.97 -2.14 -0.31
CA TRP A 170 -3.89 -1.33 -0.89
C TRP A 170 -4.17 0.18 -0.78
N LEU A 171 -5.40 0.62 -1.06
CA LEU A 171 -5.82 2.01 -0.90
C LEU A 171 -5.68 2.46 0.57
N TRP A 172 -6.16 1.64 1.50
CA TRP A 172 -6.03 1.92 2.92
C TRP A 172 -4.58 1.98 3.38
N GLN A 173 -3.71 1.08 2.89
CA GLN A 173 -2.28 1.10 3.21
C GLN A 173 -1.60 2.39 2.73
N GLN A 174 -1.93 2.86 1.52
CA GLN A 174 -1.44 4.14 0.99
C GLN A 174 -1.85 5.31 1.89
N GLU A 175 -3.15 5.41 2.21
CA GLU A 175 -3.66 6.47 3.07
C GLU A 175 -3.05 6.43 4.47
N ALA A 176 -3.02 5.24 5.09
CA ALA A 176 -2.45 5.05 6.43
C ALA A 176 -0.98 5.44 6.48
N TYR A 177 -0.21 5.11 5.44
CA TYR A 177 1.19 5.50 5.31
C TYR A 177 1.33 7.03 5.21
N ASP A 178 0.52 7.68 4.39
CA ASP A 178 0.52 9.14 4.25
C ASP A 178 0.15 9.85 5.56
N TYR A 179 -0.85 9.34 6.29
CA TYR A 179 -1.19 9.85 7.62
C TYR A 179 -0.04 9.67 8.60
N PHE A 180 0.56 8.48 8.64
CA PHE A 180 1.68 8.19 9.52
C PHE A 180 2.86 9.14 9.27
N ARG A 181 3.18 9.41 7.99
CA ARG A 181 4.26 10.35 7.60
C ARG A 181 3.99 11.79 8.02
N LYS A 182 2.72 12.20 8.14
CA LYS A 182 2.32 13.55 8.60
C LYS A 182 2.38 13.71 10.12
N LEU A 183 2.50 12.62 10.89
CA LEU A 183 2.64 12.71 12.35
C LEU A 183 3.94 13.43 12.73
N PRO A 184 3.99 14.12 13.90
CA PRO A 184 5.23 14.66 14.42
C PRO A 184 6.32 13.60 14.54
N LYS A 185 7.58 13.97 14.32
CA LYS A 185 8.70 13.02 14.30
C LYS A 185 8.83 12.25 15.61
N GLU A 186 8.62 12.91 16.74
CA GLU A 186 8.62 12.30 18.07
C GLU A 186 7.55 11.19 18.20
N MET A 187 6.37 11.39 17.61
CA MET A 187 5.30 10.38 17.61
C MET A 187 5.65 9.21 16.71
N GLN A 188 6.18 9.46 15.51
CA GLN A 188 6.65 8.40 14.62
C GLN A 188 7.70 7.54 15.34
N ASP A 189 8.71 8.18 15.95
CA ASP A 189 9.81 7.51 16.66
C ASP A 189 9.34 6.76 17.92
N PHE A 190 8.26 7.22 18.55
CA PHE A 190 7.60 6.49 19.63
C PHE A 190 6.87 5.24 19.11
N ILE A 191 6.08 5.36 18.04
CA ILE A 191 5.24 4.28 17.51
C ILE A 191 6.08 3.13 16.94
N ILE A 192 7.17 3.41 16.21
CA ILE A 192 7.97 2.37 15.55
C ILE A 192 8.73 1.45 16.52
N ARG A 193 8.81 1.79 17.80
CA ARG A 193 9.53 0.99 18.81
C ARG A 193 8.63 -0.17 19.26
N PRO A 194 9.01 -1.44 19.04
CA PRO A 194 8.16 -2.58 19.40
C PRO A 194 7.77 -2.62 20.89
N VAL A 195 8.66 -2.14 21.78
CA VAL A 195 8.39 -2.05 23.22
C VAL A 195 7.22 -1.12 23.55
N ASN A 196 6.92 -0.15 22.68
CA ASN A 196 5.87 0.83 22.92
C ASN A 196 4.46 0.33 22.61
N ILE A 197 4.33 -0.87 22.04
CA ILE A 197 3.03 -1.44 21.67
C ILE A 197 2.07 -1.53 22.86
N LYS A 198 2.58 -1.77 24.07
CA LYS A 198 1.77 -1.83 25.30
C LYS A 198 1.21 -0.48 25.71
N TYR A 199 1.92 0.61 25.46
CA TYR A 199 1.38 1.96 25.70
C TYR A 199 0.27 2.29 24.72
N LEU A 200 0.42 1.90 23.45
CA LEU A 200 -0.62 2.07 22.43
C LEU A 200 -1.87 1.22 22.75
N GLU A 201 -1.70 -0.03 23.18
CA GLU A 201 -2.82 -0.88 23.65
C GLU A 201 -3.61 -0.22 24.80
N VAL A 202 -2.92 0.40 25.76
CA VAL A 202 -3.55 1.14 26.85
C VAL A 202 -4.28 2.37 26.31
N ALA A 203 -3.65 3.17 25.44
CA ALA A 203 -4.28 4.33 24.83
C ALA A 203 -5.55 3.97 24.06
N MET A 204 -5.53 2.88 23.30
CA MET A 204 -6.70 2.36 22.59
C MET A 204 -7.83 1.99 23.56
N ARG A 205 -7.52 1.29 24.65
CA ARG A 205 -8.54 0.96 25.68
C ARG A 205 -9.13 2.22 26.30
N LEU A 206 -8.30 3.19 26.66
CA LEU A 206 -8.74 4.47 27.21
C LEU A 206 -9.66 5.22 26.23
N SER A 207 -9.34 5.25 24.93
CA SER A 207 -10.17 5.93 23.93
C SER A 207 -11.58 5.36 23.76
N GLN A 208 -11.78 4.09 24.13
CA GLN A 208 -13.09 3.42 24.06
C GLN A 208 -13.93 3.63 25.33
N MET A 209 -13.35 4.21 26.39
CA MET A 209 -14.06 4.41 27.65
C MET A 209 -15.03 5.61 27.57
N PRO A 210 -16.22 5.52 28.21
CA PRO A 210 -17.09 6.67 28.37
C PRO A 210 -16.38 7.79 29.15
N ALA A 211 -16.75 9.05 28.87
CA ALA A 211 -16.11 10.22 29.48
C ALA A 211 -16.07 10.19 31.02
N GLY A 212 -17.07 9.59 31.67
CA GLY A 212 -17.07 9.40 33.13
C GLY A 212 -15.98 8.46 33.64
N GLY A 213 -15.68 7.38 32.91
CA GLY A 213 -14.61 6.44 33.26
C GLY A 213 -13.23 7.06 33.11
N LEU A 214 -13.02 7.90 32.10
CA LEU A 214 -11.77 8.64 31.92
C LEU A 214 -11.51 9.64 33.05
N ARG A 215 -12.57 10.34 33.52
CA ARG A 215 -12.45 11.27 34.65
C ARG A 215 -12.07 10.56 35.94
N ALA A 216 -12.69 9.42 36.25
CA ALA A 216 -12.37 8.65 37.45
C ALA A 216 -10.91 8.15 37.44
N ILE A 217 -10.38 7.74 36.28
CA ILE A 217 -8.96 7.37 36.16
C ILE A 217 -8.07 8.60 36.39
N ALA A 218 -8.41 9.75 35.79
CA ALA A 218 -7.63 10.98 35.96
C ALA A 218 -7.60 11.46 37.42
N GLU A 219 -8.74 11.41 38.13
CA GLU A 219 -8.84 11.72 39.57
C GLU A 219 -7.98 10.75 40.39
N GLY A 220 -8.08 9.44 40.15
CA GLY A 220 -7.27 8.45 40.85
C GLY A 220 -5.76 8.59 40.59
N LEU A 221 -5.34 9.05 39.40
CA LEU A 221 -3.94 9.34 39.10
C LEU A 221 -3.43 10.61 39.81
N LEU A 222 -4.29 11.61 40.00
CA LEU A 222 -3.97 12.80 40.79
C LEU A 222 -3.78 12.45 42.27
N ASP A 223 -4.64 11.61 42.82
CA ASP A 223 -4.58 11.21 44.24
C ASP A 223 -3.31 10.42 44.60
N ILE A 224 -2.69 9.71 43.64
CA ILE A 224 -1.43 8.97 43.86
C ILE A 224 -0.17 9.78 43.55
N THR A 225 -0.31 10.96 42.94
CA THR A 225 0.83 11.83 42.58
C THR A 225 1.04 12.99 43.55
N TYR A 226 0.21 13.08 44.59
CA TYR A 226 0.32 14.03 45.70
C TYR A 226 0.58 13.35 47.04
#